data_AF-G2JBV7-F1
#
_entry.id   AF-G2JBV7-F1
#
_cell.length_a   1.000
_cell.length_b   1.000
_cell.length_c   1.000
_cell.angle_alpha   90.00
_cell.angle_beta   90.00
_cell.angle_gamma   90.00
#
_symmetry.space_group_name_H-M   'P 1'
#
loop_
_entity.id
_entity.type
_entity.pdbx_description
1 polymer ?
#
loop_
_entity_poly.entity_id
_entity_poly.type
_entity_poly.pdbx_seq_one_letter_code
_entity_poly.pdbx_strand_id
1 'polypeptide(L)'
;MIPDGSTDARGWWGKPNIGSRLWLLERAKATEATRQQARDYMTEALQWLIDDGAVARFEIDTGYSRSGRLDAQIIAYRQDGTTHAMRFEWAWPK
;
A
#
# COMPACT_ATOMS: atom_id res chain seq x y z
N MET A 1 10.97 -4.34 -11.42
CA MET A 1 12.38 -3.88 -11.29
C MET A 1 12.40 -2.77 -10.25
N ILE A 2 13.28 -2.86 -9.24
CA ILE A 2 13.43 -1.80 -8.23
C ILE A 2 14.27 -0.68 -8.88
N PRO A 3 13.84 0.59 -8.83
CA PRO A 3 14.53 1.70 -9.50
C PRO A 3 15.99 1.92 -9.09
N ASP A 4 16.39 1.47 -7.91
CA ASP A 4 17.78 1.55 -7.42
C ASP A 4 18.67 0.40 -7.90
N GLY A 5 18.11 -0.55 -8.66
CA GLY A 5 18.82 -1.73 -9.17
C GLY A 5 19.02 -2.85 -8.14
N SER A 6 18.52 -2.70 -6.92
CA SER A 6 18.60 -3.75 -5.89
C SER A 6 17.64 -4.90 -6.14
N THR A 7 17.93 -6.05 -5.53
CA THR A 7 17.02 -7.21 -5.44
C THR A 7 16.33 -7.29 -4.07
N ASP A 8 16.58 -6.33 -3.18
CA ASP A 8 15.99 -6.29 -1.84
C ASP A 8 14.61 -5.61 -1.92
N ALA A 9 13.57 -6.43 -2.04
CA ALA A 9 12.20 -5.93 -2.06
C ALA A 9 11.77 -5.30 -0.72
N ARG A 10 12.51 -5.52 0.37
CA ARG A 10 12.13 -5.18 1.75
C ARG A 10 10.68 -5.58 2.06
N GLY A 11 10.31 -6.77 1.58
CA GLY A 11 8.99 -7.37 1.68
C GLY A 11 9.01 -8.65 2.51
N TRP A 12 7.90 -9.37 2.50
CA TRP A 12 7.80 -10.65 3.18
C TRP A 12 8.53 -11.74 2.39
N TRP A 13 9.47 -12.43 3.06
CA TRP A 13 10.29 -13.47 2.45
C TRP A 13 9.49 -14.64 1.87
N GLY A 14 8.28 -14.92 2.40
CA GLY A 14 7.45 -16.05 1.97
C GLY A 14 6.57 -15.77 0.73
N LYS A 15 6.38 -14.50 0.35
CA LYS A 15 5.63 -14.11 -0.85
C LYS A 15 6.22 -12.80 -1.37
N PRO A 16 7.07 -12.83 -2.41
CA PRO A 16 7.83 -11.66 -2.86
C PRO A 16 6.99 -10.45 -3.30
N ASN A 17 5.69 -10.63 -3.56
CA ASN A 17 4.74 -9.57 -3.89
C ASN A 17 4.10 -8.90 -2.67
N ILE A 18 4.34 -9.39 -1.45
CA ILE A 18 3.92 -8.75 -0.21
C ILE A 18 5.04 -7.84 0.27
N GLY A 19 4.77 -6.53 0.29
CA GLY A 19 5.74 -5.50 0.63
C GLY A 19 5.44 -4.22 -0.14
N SER A 20 6.21 -3.17 0.08
CA SER A 20 6.05 -1.91 -0.65
C SER A 20 7.38 -1.23 -0.89
N ARG A 21 7.51 -0.58 -2.05
CA ARG A 21 8.65 0.25 -2.44
C ARG A 21 8.64 1.65 -1.79
N LEU A 22 7.70 1.94 -0.87
CA LEU A 22 7.63 3.23 -0.18
C LEU A 22 8.92 3.64 0.53
N TRP A 23 9.74 2.67 0.95
CA TRP A 23 11.05 2.94 1.54
C TRP A 23 12.03 3.65 0.58
N LEU A 24 11.84 3.55 -0.74
CA LEU A 24 12.62 4.32 -1.73
C LEU A 24 12.34 5.82 -1.66
N LEU A 25 11.23 6.22 -1.03
CA LEU A 25 10.84 7.62 -0.84
C LEU A 25 11.34 8.17 0.50
N GLU A 26 12.10 7.38 1.28
CA GLU A 26 12.68 7.86 2.52
C GLU A 26 13.58 9.07 2.23
N ARG A 27 13.31 10.19 2.93
CA ARG A 27 14.00 11.48 2.74
C ARG A 27 13.86 12.10 1.35
N ALA A 28 12.97 11.61 0.51
CA ALA A 28 12.64 12.26 -0.75
C ALA A 28 12.04 13.65 -0.49
N LYS A 29 12.27 14.59 -1.41
CA LYS A 29 11.69 15.93 -1.31
C LYS A 29 10.16 15.86 -1.41
N ALA A 30 9.47 16.71 -0.65
CA ALA A 30 8.03 16.86 -0.76
C ALA A 30 7.67 17.54 -2.09
N THR A 31 7.40 16.74 -3.12
CA THR A 31 7.10 17.20 -4.47
C THR A 31 5.94 16.41 -5.05
N GLU A 32 5.28 16.96 -6.05
CA GLU A 32 4.19 16.28 -6.73
C GLU A 32 4.63 14.95 -7.38
N ALA A 33 5.86 14.89 -7.90
CA ALA A 33 6.42 13.64 -8.43
C ALA A 33 6.56 12.57 -7.33
N THR A 34 7.09 12.94 -6.17
CA THR A 34 7.22 12.03 -5.01
C THR A 34 5.84 11.57 -4.53
N ARG A 35 4.83 12.45 -4.52
CA ARG A 35 3.45 12.11 -4.17
C ARG A 35 2.88 11.06 -5.12
N GLN A 36 3.03 11.26 -6.43
CA GLN A 36 2.58 10.31 -7.44
C GLN A 36 3.30 8.96 -7.32
N GLN A 37 4.62 8.96 -7.12
CA GLN A 37 5.38 7.73 -6.90
C GLN A 37 4.89 6.96 -5.66
N ALA A 38 4.54 7.67 -4.59
CA ALA A 38 3.98 7.02 -3.41
C ALA A 38 2.65 6.33 -3.71
N ARG A 39 1.77 7.01 -4.45
CA ARG A 39 0.50 6.43 -4.89
C ARG A 39 0.71 5.17 -5.73
N ASP A 40 1.67 5.20 -6.65
CA ASP A 40 1.97 4.08 -7.53
C ASP A 40 2.55 2.88 -6.73
N TYR A 41 3.45 3.14 -5.77
CA TYR A 41 4.00 2.10 -4.89
C TYR A 41 2.96 1.52 -3.93
N MET A 42 1.99 2.31 -3.46
CA MET A 42 0.85 1.81 -2.69
C MET A 42 -0.08 0.95 -3.55
N THR A 43 -0.34 1.38 -4.79
CA THR A 43 -1.18 0.63 -5.73
C THR A 43 -0.60 -0.75 -6.02
N GLU A 44 0.70 -0.82 -6.33
CA GLU A 44 1.42 -2.08 -6.55
C GLU A 44 1.42 -2.97 -5.29
N ALA A 45 1.73 -2.40 -4.13
CA ALA A 45 1.81 -3.14 -2.87
C ALA A 45 0.48 -3.78 -2.46
N LEU A 46 -0.64 -3.19 -2.87
CA LEU A 46 -1.99 -3.65 -2.55
C LEU A 46 -2.59 -4.55 -3.63
N GLN A 47 -1.99 -4.62 -4.83
CA GLN A 47 -2.54 -5.34 -5.97
C GLN A 47 -2.83 -6.81 -5.67
N TRP A 48 -1.97 -7.48 -4.90
CA TRP A 48 -2.15 -8.89 -4.57
C TRP A 48 -3.46 -9.18 -3.79
N LEU A 49 -4.00 -8.20 -3.05
CA LEU A 49 -5.30 -8.35 -2.37
C LEU A 49 -6.47 -8.35 -3.36
N ILE A 50 -6.31 -7.68 -4.51
CA ILE A 50 -7.26 -7.76 -5.62
C ILE A 50 -7.10 -9.10 -6.33
N ASP A 51 -5.86 -9.49 -6.62
CA ASP A 51 -5.56 -10.73 -7.34
C ASP A 51 -6.05 -11.98 -6.59
N ASP A 52 -5.90 -12.00 -5.26
CA ASP A 52 -6.41 -13.07 -4.38
C ASP A 52 -7.93 -12.97 -4.13
N GLY A 53 -8.62 -11.96 -4.69
CA GLY A 53 -10.07 -11.75 -4.57
C GLY A 53 -10.54 -11.25 -3.21
N ALA A 54 -9.62 -10.85 -2.32
CA ALA A 54 -9.95 -10.33 -0.99
C ALA A 54 -10.60 -8.93 -1.05
N VAL A 55 -10.22 -8.13 -2.05
CA VAL A 55 -10.72 -6.78 -2.31
C VAL A 55 -11.10 -6.65 -3.79
N ALA A 56 -12.19 -5.95 -4.10
CA ALA A 56 -12.60 -5.71 -5.48
C ALA A 56 -11.79 -4.59 -6.14
N ARG A 57 -11.56 -3.50 -5.40
CA ARG A 57 -10.79 -2.33 -5.84
C ARG A 57 -10.34 -1.50 -4.64
N PHE A 58 -9.32 -0.67 -4.86
CA PHE A 58 -8.90 0.37 -3.93
C PHE A 58 -9.13 1.76 -4.50
N GLU A 59 -9.50 2.71 -3.64
CA GLU A 59 -9.28 4.14 -3.88
C GLU A 59 -8.10 4.57 -3.02
N ILE A 60 -7.10 5.17 -3.66
CA ILE A 60 -5.87 5.60 -3.02
C ILE A 60 -5.67 7.08 -3.35
N ASP A 61 -5.73 7.90 -2.32
CA ASP A 61 -5.37 9.30 -2.37
C ASP A 61 -4.12 9.56 -1.53
N THR A 62 -3.27 10.46 -2.01
CA THR A 62 -2.00 10.81 -1.35
C THR A 62 -1.86 12.32 -1.35
N GLY A 63 -1.30 12.88 -0.30
CA GLY A 63 -1.18 14.32 -0.14
C GLY A 63 -0.06 14.68 0.80
N TYR A 64 0.30 15.96 0.83
CA TYR A 64 1.18 16.49 1.86
C TYR A 64 0.35 17.19 2.92
N SER A 65 0.65 16.89 4.18
CA SER A 65 0.18 17.68 5.30
C SER A 65 0.77 19.10 5.25
N ARG A 66 0.22 20.03 6.04
CA ARG A 66 0.82 21.37 6.20
C ARG A 66 2.26 21.32 6.72
N SER A 67 2.67 20.25 7.41
CA SER A 67 4.04 20.08 7.91
C SER A 67 4.99 19.43 6.88
N GLY A 68 4.53 19.16 5.66
CA GLY A 68 5.33 18.54 4.60
C GLY A 68 5.49 17.03 4.74
N ARG A 69 4.75 16.38 5.65
CA ARG A 69 4.69 14.92 5.75
C ARG A 69 3.79 14.37 4.66
N LEU A 70 4.20 13.29 4.00
CA LEU A 70 3.37 12.55 3.07
C LEU A 70 2.30 11.75 3.86
N ASP A 71 1.04 12.03 3.58
CA ASP A 71 -0.13 11.33 4.11
C ASP A 71 -0.84 10.58 2.97
N ALA A 72 -1.53 9.49 3.32
CA ALA A 72 -2.30 8.71 2.37
C ALA A 72 -3.62 8.22 2.97
N GLN A 73 -4.66 8.21 2.16
CA GLN A 73 -5.94 7.59 2.46
C GLN A 73 -6.16 6.43 1.49
N ILE A 74 -6.44 5.26 2.06
CA ILE A 74 -6.70 4.04 1.29
C ILE A 74 -8.08 3.53 1.69
N ILE A 75 -8.97 3.41 0.72
CA ILE A 75 -10.31 2.84 0.89
C ILE A 75 -10.37 1.54 0.07
N ALA A 76 -10.71 0.43 0.73
CA ALA A 76 -10.86 -0.87 0.10
C ALA A 76 -12.36 -1.18 -0.10
N TYR A 77 -12.73 -1.64 -1.28
CA TYR A 77 -14.12 -2.01 -1.61
C TYR A 77 -14.22 -3.52 -1.77
N ARG A 78 -15.21 -4.14 -1.14
CA ARG A 78 -15.51 -5.56 -1.30
C ARG A 78 -16.36 -5.80 -2.56
N GLN A 79 -16.28 -7.00 -3.14
CA GLN A 79 -16.96 -7.36 -4.39
C GLN A 79 -18.50 -7.33 -4.31
N ASP A 80 -19.08 -7.36 -3.10
CA ASP A 80 -20.53 -7.46 -2.88
C ASP A 80 -21.17 -6.17 -2.32
N GLY A 81 -20.40 -5.09 -2.14
CA GLY A 81 -20.90 -3.85 -1.53
C GLY A 81 -21.31 -3.99 -0.06
N THR A 82 -21.10 -5.14 0.59
CA THR A 82 -21.43 -5.34 2.00
C THR A 82 -20.23 -5.03 2.89
N THR A 83 -20.45 -4.20 3.91
CA THR A 83 -19.47 -3.94 4.96
C THR A 83 -19.59 -5.04 6.00
N HIS A 84 -18.77 -6.09 5.88
CA HIS A 84 -18.62 -7.04 6.97
C HIS A 84 -17.66 -6.47 8.01
N ALA A 85 -18.14 -6.27 9.24
CA ALA A 85 -17.27 -6.09 10.38
C ALA A 85 -16.44 -7.37 10.57
N MET A 86 -15.20 -7.37 10.07
CA MET A 86 -14.29 -8.50 10.26
C MET A 86 -13.84 -8.52 11.71
N ARG A 87 -14.43 -9.41 12.50
CA ARG A 87 -14.00 -9.65 13.88
C ARG A 87 -12.93 -10.73 13.86
N PHE A 88 -11.67 -10.32 13.99
CA PHE A 88 -10.51 -11.21 13.96
C PHE A 88 -10.17 -11.81 15.34
N GLU A 89 -11.18 -12.15 16.15
CA GLU A 89 -10.97 -12.77 17.48
C GLU A 89 -10.13 -14.06 17.41
N TRP A 90 -10.19 -14.77 16.28
CA TRP A 90 -9.42 -16.00 16.05
C TRP A 90 -7.97 -15.75 15.62
N ALA A 91 -7.65 -14.60 15.01
CA ALA A 91 -6.33 -14.34 14.45
C ALA A 91 -5.34 -13.81 15.52
N TRP A 92 -5.88 -13.25 16.62
CA TRP A 92 -5.12 -12.85 17.80
C TRP A 92 -5.78 -13.41 19.08
N PRO A 93 -5.50 -14.68 19.44
CA PRO A 93 -5.81 -15.16 20.78
C PRO A 93 -5.00 -14.35 21.80
N LYS A 94 -5.62 -13.99 22.92
CA LYS A 94 -4.96 -13.34 24.07
C LYS A 94 -3.90 -14.24 24.70
#